data_AF-A0A0V8GBV1-F1
#
_entry.id   AF-A0A0V8GBV1-F1
#
_cell.length_a   1.000
_cell.length_b   1.000
_cell.length_c   1.000
_cell.angle_alpha   90.00
_cell.angle_beta   90.00
_cell.angle_gamma   90.00
#
_symmetry.space_group_name_H-M   'P 1'
#
loop_
_entity.id
_entity.type
_entity.pdbx_description
1 polymer ?
#
loop_
_entity_poly.entity_id
_entity_poly.type
_entity_poly.pdbx_seq_one_letter_code
_entity_poly.pdbx_strand_id
1 'polypeptide(L)'
;MRLFLKKRAISERYWIPQSDWQRTCARRNVKMQTRPYETFVGLAYNKEKQLVQITKNTLASASIFYVTLLEEQSIHPNILNQQSSLSVQQVHPESKHIDSVSEFELLDLYVRKEGIGERGLLLEALIDDLQCQYNKFSVHGSYNHISHSGLISLECFSRYGFKLENGKLIYQKT
;
A
#
# COMPACT_ATOMS: atom_id res chain seq x y z
N MET A 1 -39.28 6.46 -15.09
CA MET A 1 -38.21 7.14 -14.34
C MET A 1 -37.26 6.08 -13.79
N ARG A 2 -36.08 5.89 -14.39
CA ARG A 2 -35.16 4.79 -14.06
C ARG A 2 -34.40 5.13 -12.77
N LEU A 3 -34.64 4.36 -11.72
CA LEU A 3 -33.85 4.38 -10.48
C LEU A 3 -32.42 3.92 -10.78
N PHE A 4 -31.49 4.87 -10.80
CA PHE A 4 -30.06 4.56 -10.78
C PHE A 4 -29.71 4.03 -9.38
N LEU A 5 -29.80 2.72 -9.20
CA LEU A 5 -29.10 2.02 -8.13
C LEU A 5 -27.60 2.25 -8.35
N LYS A 6 -27.03 3.23 -7.64
CA LYS A 6 -25.57 3.31 -7.43
C LYS A 6 -25.16 1.94 -6.92
N LYS A 7 -24.54 1.12 -7.77
CA LYS A 7 -23.85 -0.10 -7.34
C LYS A 7 -22.94 0.34 -6.19
N ARG A 8 -23.23 -0.12 -4.97
CA ARG A 8 -22.31 0.06 -3.83
C ARG A 8 -20.97 -0.48 -4.32
N ALA A 9 -19.98 0.40 -4.45
CA ALA A 9 -18.62 -0.03 -4.71
C ALA A 9 -18.27 -1.01 -3.59
N ILE A 10 -18.10 -2.28 -3.93
CA ILE A 10 -17.66 -3.29 -2.96
C ILE A 10 -16.26 -2.84 -2.57
N SER A 11 -16.10 -2.39 -1.32
CA SER A 11 -14.80 -1.99 -0.79
C SER A 11 -13.84 -3.15 -0.99
N GLU A 12 -12.80 -2.96 -1.82
CA GLU A 12 -11.84 -4.03 -2.13
C GLU A 12 -10.95 -4.38 -0.93
N ARG A 13 -11.09 -3.65 0.18
CA ARG A 13 -10.35 -3.80 1.42
C ARG A 13 -10.98 -2.96 2.53
N TYR A 14 -10.51 -3.13 3.76
CA TYR A 14 -10.96 -2.35 4.91
C TYR A 14 -9.84 -2.21 5.96
N TRP A 15 -9.39 -1.00 6.24
CA TRP A 15 -8.49 -0.72 7.36
C TRP A 15 -9.22 -0.91 8.69
N ILE A 16 -8.60 -1.65 9.60
CA ILE A 16 -9.14 -1.89 10.93
C ILE A 16 -8.71 -0.71 11.82
N PRO A 17 -9.64 -0.08 12.55
CA PRO A 17 -9.29 0.98 13.50
C PRO A 17 -8.28 0.50 14.53
N GLN A 18 -7.36 1.39 14.95
CA GLN A 18 -6.33 1.05 15.93
C GLN A 18 -6.88 0.50 17.25
N SER A 19 -8.02 1.04 17.70
CA SER A 19 -8.73 0.55 18.89
C SER A 19 -9.24 -0.89 18.78
N ASP A 20 -9.30 -1.45 17.57
CA ASP A 20 -9.83 -2.78 17.29
C ASP A 20 -8.76 -3.83 16.98
N TRP A 21 -7.48 -3.44 16.88
CA TRP A 21 -6.42 -4.36 16.46
C TRP A 21 -6.29 -5.58 17.38
N GLN A 22 -6.10 -5.36 18.68
CA GLN A 22 -5.96 -6.45 19.66
C GLN A 22 -7.18 -7.39 19.67
N ARG A 23 -8.38 -6.80 19.66
CA ARG A 23 -9.65 -7.54 19.62
C ARG A 23 -9.77 -8.40 18.36
N THR A 24 -9.36 -7.85 17.22
CA THR A 24 -9.45 -8.51 15.91
C THR A 24 -8.49 -9.70 15.83
N CYS A 25 -7.23 -9.51 16.26
CA CYS A 25 -6.24 -10.58 16.34
C CYS A 25 -6.70 -11.71 17.28
N ALA A 26 -7.19 -11.36 18.48
CA ALA A 26 -7.68 -12.34 19.46
C ALA A 26 -8.85 -13.16 18.92
N ARG A 27 -9.83 -12.53 18.25
CA ARG A 27 -10.98 -13.23 17.64
C ARG A 27 -10.60 -14.21 16.54
N ARG A 28 -9.49 -13.95 15.84
CA ARG A 28 -8.98 -14.80 14.75
C ARG A 28 -7.90 -15.76 15.23
N ASN A 29 -7.57 -15.75 16.52
CA ASN A 29 -6.49 -16.53 17.12
C ASN A 29 -5.14 -16.36 16.40
N VAL A 30 -4.85 -15.14 15.94
CA VAL A 30 -3.58 -14.80 15.30
C VAL A 30 -2.79 -13.81 16.14
N LYS A 31 -1.47 -13.77 15.91
CA LYS A 31 -0.57 -12.79 16.53
C LYS A 31 -0.03 -11.84 15.48
N MET A 32 0.04 -10.55 15.82
CA MET A 32 0.79 -9.59 15.01
C MET A 32 2.26 -10.01 14.97
N GLN A 33 2.87 -9.95 13.80
CA GLN A 33 4.28 -10.29 13.62
C GLN A 33 5.13 -9.08 13.99
N THR A 34 6.14 -9.28 14.82
CA THR A 34 7.17 -8.26 15.07
C THR A 34 8.40 -8.64 14.27
N ARG A 35 8.83 -7.75 13.37
CA ARG A 35 10.05 -7.95 12.56
C ARG A 35 11.07 -6.89 12.92
N PRO A 36 12.35 -7.25 13.09
CA PRO A 36 13.41 -6.27 13.27
C PRO A 36 13.43 -5.29 12.09
N TYR A 37 13.63 -4.00 12.37
CA TYR A 37 13.72 -2.92 11.38
C TYR A 37 12.45 -2.58 10.61
N GLU A 38 11.32 -3.20 10.94
CA GLU A 38 10.01 -2.85 10.40
C GLU A 38 9.17 -2.13 11.46
N THR A 39 8.61 -0.98 11.08
CA THR A 39 7.61 -0.27 11.86
C THR A 39 6.22 -0.74 11.48
N PHE A 40 5.34 -0.81 12.46
CA PHE A 40 3.95 -1.21 12.26
C PHE A 40 3.15 -0.03 11.70
N VAL A 41 2.43 -0.26 10.59
CA VAL A 41 1.58 0.76 9.93
C VAL A 41 0.11 0.55 10.29
N GLY A 42 -0.38 -0.68 10.18
CA GLY A 42 -1.80 -0.96 10.46
C GLY A 42 -2.22 -2.40 10.22
N LEU A 43 -3.47 -2.70 10.57
CA LEU A 43 -4.16 -3.93 10.18
C LEU A 43 -5.26 -3.61 9.17
N ALA A 44 -5.50 -4.53 8.26
CA ALA A 44 -6.62 -4.44 7.33
C ALA A 44 -7.19 -5.82 7.00
N TYR A 45 -8.37 -5.82 6.40
CA TYR A 45 -8.87 -6.93 5.61
C TYR A 45 -8.62 -6.64 4.13
N ASN A 46 -8.04 -7.59 3.40
CA ASN A 46 -7.98 -7.52 1.93
C ASN A 46 -9.34 -7.91 1.30
N LYS A 47 -9.41 -7.99 -0.04
CA LYS A 47 -10.67 -8.27 -0.74
C LYS A 47 -11.26 -9.63 -0.40
N GLU A 48 -10.40 -10.59 -0.06
CA GLU A 48 -10.76 -11.96 0.32
C GLU A 48 -11.14 -12.06 1.81
N LYS A 49 -11.24 -10.94 2.52
CA LYS A 49 -11.49 -10.87 3.98
C LYS A 49 -10.41 -11.58 4.81
N GLN A 50 -9.22 -11.71 4.25
CA GLN A 50 -8.04 -12.16 4.96
C GLN A 50 -7.51 -11.03 5.83
N LEU A 51 -7.16 -11.34 7.07
CA LEU A 51 -6.55 -10.37 7.98
C LEU A 51 -5.09 -10.21 7.59
N VAL A 52 -4.69 -8.98 7.28
CA VAL A 52 -3.33 -8.66 6.88
C VAL A 52 -2.74 -7.57 7.79
N GLN A 53 -1.44 -7.66 8.00
CA GLN A 53 -0.63 -6.68 8.69
C GLN A 53 0.19 -5.89 7.68
N ILE A 54 0.20 -4.57 7.84
CA ILE A 54 0.99 -3.66 7.03
C ILE A 54 2.15 -3.15 7.88
N THR A 55 3.36 -3.25 7.35
CA THR A 55 4.59 -2.75 7.97
C THR A 55 5.38 -1.92 6.98
N LYS A 56 6.29 -1.09 7.50
CA LYS A 56 7.19 -0.25 6.73
C LYS A 56 8.63 -0.47 7.20
N ASN A 57 9.57 -0.65 6.30
CA ASN A 57 11.00 -0.58 6.57
C ASN A 57 11.55 0.71 5.98
N THR A 58 12.14 1.55 6.82
CA THR A 58 12.75 2.83 6.43
C THR A 58 14.27 2.65 6.32
N LEU A 59 14.79 2.88 5.13
CA LEU A 59 16.22 2.98 4.82
C LEU A 59 16.60 4.46 4.61
N ALA A 60 17.89 4.76 4.49
CA ALA A 60 18.40 6.14 4.43
C ALA A 60 17.71 7.04 3.39
N SER A 61 17.41 6.52 2.21
CA SER A 61 16.73 7.26 1.12
C SER A 61 15.53 6.50 0.53
N ALA A 62 15.17 5.35 1.11
CA ALA A 62 14.14 4.48 0.56
C ALA A 62 13.20 3.97 1.64
N SER A 63 11.96 3.70 1.27
CA SER A 63 10.99 3.06 2.14
C SER A 63 10.39 1.86 1.41
N ILE A 64 10.21 0.76 2.13
CA ILE A 64 9.55 -0.44 1.62
C ILE A 64 8.35 -0.74 2.52
N PHE A 65 7.18 -0.80 1.93
CA PHE A 65 5.94 -1.20 2.59
C PHE A 65 5.69 -2.67 2.30
N TYR A 66 5.23 -3.41 3.30
CA TYR A 66 4.89 -4.82 3.19
C TYR A 66 3.45 -5.04 3.62
N VAL A 67 2.76 -5.93 2.92
CA VAL A 67 1.51 -6.55 3.38
C VAL A 67 1.79 -8.02 3.67
N THR A 68 1.56 -8.41 4.91
CA THR A 68 1.77 -9.76 5.41
C THR A 68 0.45 -10.36 5.82
N LEU A 69 0.14 -11.53 5.29
CA LEU A 69 -1.03 -12.28 5.73
C LEU A 69 -0.85 -12.78 7.17
N LEU A 70 -1.85 -12.54 8.02
CA LEU A 70 -1.91 -13.09 9.37
C LEU A 70 -2.81 -14.33 9.38
N GLU A 71 -2.21 -15.51 9.33
CA GLU A 71 -2.91 -16.80 9.53
C GLU A 71 -2.51 -17.44 10.86
N GLU A 72 -3.32 -18.41 11.31
CA GLU A 72 -2.89 -19.33 12.36
C GLU A 72 -1.63 -20.07 11.88
N GLN A 73 -0.55 -19.98 12.67
CA GLN A 73 0.75 -20.60 12.36
C GLN A 73 0.65 -22.12 12.12
N SER A 74 -0.40 -22.77 12.61
CA SER A 74 -0.65 -24.21 12.49
C SER A 74 -1.14 -24.65 11.10
N ILE A 75 -1.65 -23.76 10.26
CA ILE A 75 -2.37 -24.16 9.04
C ILE A 75 -1.45 -24.12 7.81
N HIS A 76 -0.68 -23.04 7.60
CA HIS A 76 0.14 -22.88 6.38
C HIS A 76 1.48 -22.15 6.63
N PRO A 77 2.52 -22.84 7.13
CA PRO A 77 3.84 -22.23 7.39
C PRO A 77 4.50 -21.60 6.15
N ASN A 78 4.18 -22.10 4.94
CA ASN A 78 4.79 -21.62 3.69
C ASN A 78 4.13 -20.37 3.10
N ILE A 79 2.87 -20.06 3.44
CA ILE A 79 2.18 -18.84 2.96
C ILE A 79 2.70 -17.60 3.71
N LEU A 80 3.15 -17.78 4.96
CA LEU A 80 3.69 -16.72 5.82
C LEU A 80 4.95 -16.02 5.29
N ASN A 81 5.65 -16.62 4.32
CA ASN A 81 6.84 -16.03 3.69
C ASN A 81 6.53 -15.24 2.40
N GLN A 82 5.28 -15.25 1.93
CA GLN A 82 4.90 -14.47 0.76
C GLN A 82 4.29 -13.14 1.20
N GLN A 83 5.01 -12.06 0.93
CA GLN A 83 4.56 -10.70 1.20
C GLN A 83 4.28 -9.98 -0.11
N SER A 84 3.26 -9.15 -0.12
CA SER A 84 3.15 -8.10 -1.13
C SER A 84 4.01 -6.92 -0.69
N SER A 85 4.62 -6.21 -1.62
CA SER A 85 5.55 -5.12 -1.30
C SER A 85 5.43 -3.96 -2.26
N LEU A 86 5.69 -2.77 -1.73
CA LEU A 86 5.87 -1.54 -2.51
C LEU A 86 7.17 -0.90 -2.06
N SER A 87 8.02 -0.52 -3.01
CA SER A 87 9.27 0.19 -2.71
C SER A 87 9.27 1.57 -3.37
N VAL A 88 9.71 2.56 -2.60
CA VAL A 88 9.82 3.95 -3.03
C VAL A 88 11.17 4.52 -2.60
N GLN A 89 11.76 5.38 -3.42
CA GLN A 89 13.00 6.08 -3.10
C GLN A 89 12.81 7.58 -3.24
N GLN A 90 13.33 8.36 -2.29
CA GLN A 90 13.40 9.82 -2.43
C GLN A 90 14.51 10.18 -3.42
N VAL A 91 14.15 10.90 -4.50
CA VAL A 91 15.07 11.26 -5.58
C VAL A 91 15.80 12.58 -5.27
N HIS A 92 15.10 13.50 -4.63
CA HIS A 92 15.64 14.80 -4.22
C HIS A 92 15.42 14.99 -2.71
N PRO A 93 16.50 15.03 -1.88
CA PRO A 93 16.39 15.45 -0.49
C PRO A 93 15.84 16.88 -0.46
N GLU A 94 14.87 17.15 0.43
CA GLU A 94 14.18 18.43 0.54
C GLU A 94 15.13 19.62 0.34
N SER A 95 14.82 20.49 -0.62
CA SER A 95 15.37 21.84 -0.58
C SER A 95 14.72 22.56 0.60
N LYS A 96 15.45 23.34 1.39
CA LYS A 96 14.95 24.04 2.59
C LYS A 96 13.89 25.14 2.30
N HIS A 97 13.26 25.12 1.14
CA HIS A 97 12.23 26.07 0.74
C HIS A 97 10.85 25.53 1.11
N ILE A 98 10.06 26.37 1.78
CA ILE A 98 8.69 26.09 2.27
C ILE A 98 7.74 25.65 1.13
N ASP A 99 8.06 25.98 -0.12
CA ASP A 99 7.30 25.61 -1.31
C ASP A 99 7.85 24.43 -2.10
N SER A 100 8.91 23.77 -1.60
CA SER A 100 9.51 22.66 -2.33
C SER A 100 8.62 21.41 -2.30
N VAL A 101 8.57 20.73 -3.44
CA VAL A 101 7.86 19.47 -3.60
C VAL A 101 8.86 18.35 -3.37
N SER A 102 8.62 17.50 -2.37
CA SER A 102 9.43 16.30 -2.17
C SER A 102 9.12 15.27 -3.26
N GLU A 103 10.16 14.79 -3.94
CA GLU A 103 10.00 13.88 -5.09
C GLU A 103 10.44 12.46 -4.76
N PHE A 104 9.59 11.52 -5.14
CA PHE A 104 9.74 10.11 -4.87
C PHE A 104 9.60 9.29 -6.15
N GLU A 105 10.50 8.32 -6.34
CA GLU A 105 10.41 7.32 -7.38
C GLU A 105 9.78 6.03 -6.82
N LEU A 106 8.65 5.62 -7.37
CA LEU A 106 8.04 4.32 -7.15
C LEU A 106 8.83 3.28 -7.95
N LEU A 107 9.60 2.45 -7.24
CA LEU A 107 10.54 1.51 -7.84
C LEU A 107 9.85 0.20 -8.22
N ASP A 108 9.07 -0.39 -7.30
CA ASP A 108 8.41 -1.67 -7.52
C ASP A 108 7.06 -1.76 -6.78
N LEU A 109 6.16 -2.59 -7.31
CA LEU A 109 4.86 -2.90 -6.73
C LEU A 109 4.49 -4.36 -7.00
N TYR A 110 4.93 -5.22 -6.10
CA TYR A 110 4.66 -6.64 -6.16
C TYR A 110 3.46 -7.02 -5.28
N VAL A 111 2.59 -7.89 -5.80
CA VAL A 111 1.47 -8.46 -5.05
C VAL A 111 1.51 -9.97 -5.17
N ARG A 112 1.47 -10.67 -4.03
CA ARG A 112 1.39 -12.14 -3.99
C ARG A 112 0.14 -12.64 -4.71
N LYS A 113 0.16 -13.86 -5.24
CA LYS A 113 -0.88 -14.40 -6.11
C LYS A 113 -2.28 -14.37 -5.49
N GLU A 114 -2.37 -14.58 -4.19
CA GLU A 114 -3.61 -14.62 -3.39
C GLU A 114 -3.92 -13.23 -2.76
N GLY A 115 -3.08 -12.22 -2.99
CA GLY A 115 -3.17 -10.89 -2.38
C GLY A 115 -4.16 -9.95 -3.05
N ILE A 116 -5.37 -10.42 -3.38
CA ILE A 116 -6.34 -9.59 -4.11
C ILE A 116 -6.71 -8.34 -3.28
N GLY A 117 -6.46 -7.17 -3.85
CA GLY A 117 -6.72 -5.87 -3.22
C GLY A 117 -5.55 -5.31 -2.38
N GLU A 118 -4.49 -6.08 -2.15
CA GLU A 118 -3.32 -5.64 -1.37
C GLU A 118 -2.53 -4.53 -2.06
N ARG A 119 -2.59 -4.46 -3.39
CA ARG A 119 -2.00 -3.36 -4.17
C ARG A 119 -2.40 -2.00 -3.65
N GLY A 120 -3.70 -1.81 -3.43
CA GLY A 120 -4.14 -0.51 -2.97
C GLY A 120 -3.95 -0.32 -1.47
N LEU A 121 -3.82 -1.39 -0.65
CA LEU A 121 -3.36 -1.23 0.74
C LEU A 121 -1.95 -0.61 0.75
N LEU A 122 -1.07 -1.10 -0.13
CA LEU A 122 0.28 -0.57 -0.28
C LEU A 122 0.28 0.89 -0.77
N LEU A 123 -0.55 1.21 -1.78
CA LEU A 123 -0.64 2.58 -2.29
C LEU A 123 -1.22 3.56 -1.25
N GLU A 124 -2.24 3.16 -0.49
CA GLU A 124 -2.78 3.98 0.61
C GLU A 124 -1.75 4.16 1.72
N ALA A 125 -1.09 3.08 2.15
CA ALA A 125 -0.05 3.17 3.17
C ALA A 125 1.08 4.12 2.77
N LEU A 126 1.51 4.08 1.51
CA LEU A 126 2.48 5.03 0.95
C LEU A 126 1.96 6.47 1.01
N ILE A 127 0.75 6.71 0.49
CA ILE A 127 0.18 8.05 0.40
C ILE A 127 -0.01 8.66 1.79
N ASP A 128 -0.56 7.90 2.73
CA ASP A 128 -0.82 8.35 4.10
C ASP A 128 0.51 8.64 4.83
N ASP A 129 1.52 7.79 4.65
CA ASP A 129 2.85 7.98 5.23
C ASP A 129 3.52 9.27 4.73
N LEU A 130 3.46 9.53 3.42
CA LEU A 130 4.02 10.75 2.83
C LEU A 130 3.21 11.99 3.22
N GLN A 131 1.88 11.90 3.31
CA GLN A 131 1.03 13.00 3.77
C GLN A 131 1.32 13.40 5.22
N CYS A 132 1.70 12.45 6.08
CA CYS A 132 2.08 12.75 7.46
C CYS A 132 3.42 13.50 7.57
N GLN A 133 4.30 13.35 6.58
CA GLN A 133 5.67 13.87 6.60
C GLN A 133 5.89 15.11 5.74
N TYR A 134 5.13 15.26 4.65
CA TYR A 134 5.37 16.28 3.63
C TYR A 134 4.09 17.05 3.30
N ASN A 135 4.21 18.38 3.25
CA ASN A 135 3.11 19.25 2.85
C ASN A 135 2.81 19.14 1.35
N LYS A 136 3.86 19.03 0.53
CA LYS A 136 3.82 18.90 -0.92
C LYS A 136 4.75 17.78 -1.36
N PHE A 137 4.23 16.82 -2.12
CA PHE A 137 5.05 15.72 -2.63
C PHE A 137 4.53 15.19 -3.96
N SER A 138 5.42 14.56 -4.72
CA SER A 138 5.08 13.82 -5.92
C SER A 138 5.70 12.42 -5.88
N VAL A 139 4.95 11.44 -6.37
CA VAL A 139 5.43 10.08 -6.57
C VAL A 139 5.34 9.78 -8.06
N HIS A 140 6.45 9.37 -8.66
CA HIS A 140 6.52 9.01 -10.08
C HIS A 140 7.11 7.62 -10.27
N GLY A 141 6.66 6.89 -11.29
CA GLY A 141 7.24 5.57 -11.61
C GLY A 141 6.94 5.16 -13.04
N SER A 142 7.77 4.29 -13.63
CA SER A 142 7.54 3.76 -14.98
C SER A 142 6.28 2.89 -15.00
N TYR A 143 5.26 3.28 -15.76
CA TYR A 143 4.02 2.49 -15.84
C TYR A 143 4.31 1.10 -16.39
N ASN A 144 5.15 1.00 -17.43
CA ASN A 144 5.50 -0.28 -18.03
C ASN A 144 6.17 -1.23 -17.01
N HIS A 145 7.03 -0.72 -16.15
CA HIS A 145 7.68 -1.52 -15.12
C HIS A 145 6.69 -1.92 -14.01
N ILE A 146 6.04 -0.93 -13.38
CA ILE A 146 5.14 -1.12 -12.24
C ILE A 146 3.89 -1.93 -12.58
N SER A 147 3.42 -1.88 -13.83
CA SER A 147 2.28 -2.66 -14.29
C SER A 147 2.63 -4.06 -14.78
N HIS A 148 3.90 -4.45 -14.71
CA HIS A 148 4.45 -5.66 -15.33
C HIS A 148 4.05 -5.77 -16.81
N SER A 149 4.38 -4.73 -17.58
CA SER A 149 4.05 -4.60 -19.00
C SER A 149 2.55 -4.67 -19.30
N GLY A 150 1.75 -3.98 -18.48
CA GLY A 150 0.31 -3.80 -18.71
C GLY A 150 -0.57 -4.92 -18.16
N LEU A 151 -0.01 -5.91 -17.46
CA LEU A 151 -0.79 -6.93 -16.74
C LEU A 151 -1.67 -6.31 -15.65
N ILE A 152 -1.27 -5.15 -15.14
CA ILE A 152 -2.05 -4.36 -14.18
C ILE A 152 -2.69 -3.16 -14.90
N SER A 153 -4.02 -3.11 -14.90
CA SER A 153 -4.79 -2.01 -15.48
C SER A 153 -4.44 -0.66 -14.82
N LEU A 154 -4.39 0.39 -15.63
CA LEU A 154 -4.24 1.78 -15.16
C LEU A 154 -5.30 2.16 -14.11
N GLU A 155 -6.50 1.59 -14.20
CA GLU A 155 -7.58 1.84 -13.25
C GLU A 155 -7.19 1.47 -11.81
N CYS A 156 -6.29 0.49 -11.64
CA CYS A 156 -5.78 0.11 -10.32
C CYS A 156 -4.95 1.22 -9.65
N PHE A 157 -4.44 2.19 -10.41
CA PHE A 157 -3.65 3.31 -9.92
C PHE A 157 -4.49 4.59 -9.88
N SER A 158 -5.30 4.84 -10.91
CA SER A 158 -6.08 6.07 -11.01
C SER A 158 -7.15 6.21 -9.93
N ARG A 159 -7.67 5.10 -9.40
CA ARG A 159 -8.55 5.09 -8.21
C ARG A 159 -7.89 5.70 -6.97
N TYR A 160 -6.55 5.74 -6.90
CA TYR A 160 -5.77 6.32 -5.80
C TYR A 160 -5.14 7.67 -6.17
N GLY A 161 -5.58 8.28 -7.28
CA GLY A 161 -5.13 9.62 -7.69
C GLY A 161 -3.90 9.65 -8.59
N PHE A 162 -3.34 8.50 -8.99
CA PHE A 162 -2.27 8.47 -9.98
C PHE A 162 -2.80 8.76 -11.39
N LYS A 163 -2.04 9.54 -12.16
CA LYS A 163 -2.28 9.82 -13.59
C LYS A 163 -1.19 9.18 -14.43
N LEU A 164 -1.51 8.84 -15.68
CA LEU A 164 -0.52 8.36 -16.65
C LEU A 164 -0.14 9.51 -17.59
N GLU A 165 1.12 9.92 -17.55
CA GLU A 165 1.66 10.99 -18.40
C GLU A 165 3.01 10.56 -18.96
N ASN A 166 3.19 10.59 -20.28
CA ASN A 166 4.43 10.23 -20.96
C ASN A 166 5.03 8.87 -20.50
N GLY A 167 4.17 7.87 -20.29
CA GLY A 167 4.58 6.53 -19.85
C GLY A 167 4.91 6.40 -18.36
N LYS A 168 4.73 7.47 -17.57
CA LYS A 168 4.94 7.47 -16.11
C LYS A 168 3.61 7.54 -15.36
N LEU A 169 3.48 6.73 -14.32
CA LEU A 169 2.49 6.93 -13.28
C LEU A 169 2.94 8.11 -12.41
N ILE A 170 2.05 9.07 -12.17
CA ILE A 170 2.34 10.28 -11.38
C ILE A 170 1.21 10.49 -10.37
N TYR A 171 1.55 10.52 -9.08
CA TYR A 171 0.70 11.05 -8.02
C TYR A 171 1.29 12.37 -7.55
N GLN A 172 0.45 13.39 -7.34
CA GLN A 172 0.91 14.68 -6.86
C GLN A 172 -0.05 15.21 -5.80
N LYS A 173 0.51 15.57 -4.65
CA LYS A 173 -0.15 16.37 -3.63
C LYS A 173 0.47 17.76 -3.63
N THR A 174 -0.33 18.74 -4.02
CA THR A 174 -0.01 20.17 -3.95
C THR A 174 -0.57 20.81 -2.69
#